data_AF-A0ABD6CCN1-F1
#
_entry.id   AF-A0ABD6CCN1-F1
#
_cell.length_a   1.000
_cell.length_b   1.000
_cell.length_c   1.000
_cell.angle_alpha   90.00
_cell.angle_beta   90.00
_cell.angle_gamma   90.00
#
_symmetry.space_group_name_H-M   'P 1'
#
loop_
_entity.id
_entity.type
_entity.pdbx_description
1 polymer ?
#
loop_
_entity_poly.entity_id
_entity_poly.type
_entity_poly.pdbx_seq_one_letter_code
_entity_poly.pdbx_strand_id
1 'polypeptide(L)' 'MGLFESLREAVTPEHEQAARYRCQHCRRQFAYRADLSDPTCPYCDAGALEEIDRP' A
#
# COMPACT_ATOMS: atom_id res chain seq x y z
N MET A 1 -19.58 -9.27 -23.76
CA MET A 1 -18.31 -9.39 -23.02
C MET A 1 -17.71 -8.00 -23.04
N GLY A 2 -17.97 -7.06 -22.14
CA GLY A 2 -18.39 -7.11 -20.75
C GLY A 2 -17.46 -6.16 -20.01
N LEU A 3 -17.65 -4.83 -20.14
CA LEU A 3 -16.81 -3.79 -19.50
C LEU A 3 -16.58 -4.02 -17.99
N PHE A 4 -17.45 -4.79 -17.35
CA PHE A 4 -17.36 -5.21 -15.96
C PHE A 4 -16.24 -6.21 -15.66
N GLU A 5 -15.81 -7.03 -16.63
CA GLU A 5 -14.68 -7.96 -16.46
C GLU A 5 -13.36 -7.18 -16.35
N SER A 6 -13.17 -6.15 -17.19
CA SER A 6 -11.98 -5.28 -17.12
C SER A 6 -11.91 -4.43 -15.84
N LEU A 7 -13.05 -4.08 -15.25
CA LEU A 7 -13.07 -3.40 -13.94
C LEU A 7 -12.76 -4.36 -12.78
N ARG A 8 -13.10 -5.65 -12.91
CA ARG A 8 -12.68 -6.67 -11.95
C ARG A 8 -11.18 -6.95 -12.02
N GLU A 9 -10.56 -6.78 -13.18
CA GLU A 9 -9.08 -6.79 -13.36
C GLU A 9 -8.41 -5.49 -12.92
N ALA A 10 -9.10 -4.35 -12.92
CA ALA A 10 -8.58 -3.16 -12.23
C ALA A 10 -8.61 -3.29 -10.70
N VAL A 11 -9.48 -4.17 -10.20
CA VAL A 11 -9.62 -4.58 -8.79
C VAL A 11 -9.18 -6.04 -8.62
N THR A 12 -8.31 -6.56 -9.51
CA THR A 12 -7.73 -7.88 -9.25
C THR A 12 -6.78 -7.74 -8.07
N PRO A 13 -6.80 -8.70 -7.14
CA PRO A 13 -5.98 -8.73 -5.95
C PRO A 13 -4.48 -8.90 -6.24
N GLU A 14 -3.98 -8.67 -7.45
CA GLU A 14 -2.56 -8.76 -7.85
C GLU A 14 -1.63 -7.79 -7.08
N HIS A 15 -2.19 -7.01 -6.16
CA HIS A 15 -1.52 -6.46 -4.97
C HIS A 15 -1.35 -7.49 -3.83
N GLU A 16 -1.15 -8.78 -4.13
CA GLU A 16 -1.02 -9.85 -3.11
C GLU A 16 0.18 -9.63 -2.15
N GLN A 17 1.04 -8.67 -2.46
CA GLN A 17 2.20 -8.31 -1.66
C GLN A 17 2.26 -6.79 -1.44
N ALA A 18 1.13 -6.13 -1.16
CA ALA A 18 1.15 -4.74 -0.72
C ALA A 18 1.27 -4.69 0.81
N ALA A 19 2.44 -4.28 1.32
CA ALA A 19 2.63 -4.07 2.75
C ALA A 19 1.97 -2.75 3.16
N ARG A 20 1.13 -2.80 4.20
CA ARG A 20 0.49 -1.60 4.75
C ARG A 20 1.40 -1.00 5.80
N TYR A 21 1.57 0.31 5.72
CA TYR A 21 2.38 1.09 6.64
C TYR A 21 1.53 2.19 7.29
N ARG A 22 1.85 2.48 8.54
CA ARG A 22 1.34 3.61 9.30
C ARG A 22 2.48 4.53 9.67
N CYS A 23 2.40 5.79 9.27
CA CYS A 23 3.40 6.77 9.70
C CYS A 23 3.22 7.11 11.17
N GLN A 24 4.30 7.08 11.96
CA GLN A 24 4.24 7.43 13.39
C GLN A 24 4.07 8.94 13.64
N HIS A 25 4.51 9.80 12.71
CA HIS A 25 4.39 11.26 12.86
C HIS A 25 3.00 11.78 12.52
N CYS A 26 2.50 11.46 11.32
CA CYS A 26 1.21 11.96 10.85
C CYS A 26 0.05 10.98 11.07
N ARG A 27 0.33 9.77 11.58
CA ARG A 27 -0.63 8.70 11.89
C ARG A 27 -1.48 8.22 10.72
N ARG A 28 -1.13 8.61 9.51
CA ARG A 28 -1.79 8.18 8.26
C ARG A 28 -1.37 6.77 7.90
N GLN A 29 -2.30 6.06 7.28
CA GLN A 29 -2.12 4.70 6.78
C GLN A 29 -2.09 4.73 5.26
N PHE A 30 -1.21 3.93 4.68
CA PHE A 30 -1.02 3.80 3.24
C PHE A 30 -0.40 2.43 2.95
N ALA A 31 -0.42 2.02 1.68
CA ALA A 31 0.15 0.74 1.27
C ALA A 31 1.26 1.00 0.25
N TYR A 32 2.37 0.30 0.43
CA TYR A 32 3.43 0.23 -0.56
C TYR A 32 3.51 -1.18 -1.14
N ARG A 33 4.20 -1.30 -2.27
CA ARG A 33 4.62 -2.62 -2.77
C ARG A 33 5.60 -3.20 -1.75
N ALA A 34 5.48 -4.48 -1.40
CA ALA A 34 6.37 -5.14 -0.43
C ALA A 34 7.84 -5.14 -0.87
N ASP A 35 8.11 -5.01 -2.17
CA ASP A 35 9.46 -4.89 -2.72
C ASP A 35 10.08 -3.48 -2.55
N LEU A 36 9.37 -2.54 -1.90
CA LEU A 36 9.89 -1.20 -1.69
C LEU A 36 10.92 -1.21 -0.55
N SER A 37 12.20 -1.07 -0.90
CA SER A 37 13.31 -1.13 0.07
C SER A 37 13.36 0.05 1.04
N ASP A 38 12.85 1.22 0.65
CA ASP A 38 12.87 2.44 1.45
C ASP A 38 11.49 3.13 1.42
N PRO A 39 10.53 2.66 2.21
CA PRO A 39 9.22 3.30 2.31
C PRO A 39 9.34 4.57 3.17
N THR A 40 8.97 5.72 2.61
CA THR A 40 8.86 7.00 3.32
C THR A 40 7.41 7.46 3.36
N CYS A 41 7.04 8.33 4.30
CA CYS A 41 5.67 8.82 4.34
C CYS A 41 5.41 9.83 3.21
N PRO A 42 4.47 9.59 2.28
CA PRO A 42 4.22 10.50 1.17
C PRO A 42 3.54 11.82 1.58
N TYR A 43 3.17 11.95 2.85
CA TYR A 43 2.47 13.12 3.39
C TYR A 43 3.35 14.05 4.23
N CYS A 44 4.47 13.55 4.74
CA CYS A 44 5.32 14.30 5.67
C CYS A 44 6.80 13.94 5.55
N ASP A 45 7.17 13.12 4.56
CA ASP A 45 8.53 12.64 4.28
C ASP A 45 9.23 11.97 5.47
N ALA A 46 8.47 11.56 6.49
CA ALA A 46 9.02 10.85 7.63
C ALA A 46 9.34 9.39 7.28
N GLY A 47 10.54 8.94 7.64
CA GLY A 47 10.95 7.53 7.55
C GLY A 47 10.46 6.65 8.70
N ALA A 48 9.85 7.22 9.74
CA ALA A 48 9.30 6.45 10.86
C ALA A 48 7.94 5.85 10.50
N LEU A 49 7.98 4.67 9.89
CA LEU A 49 6.81 3.89 9.47
C LEU A 49 6.69 2.60 10.29
N GLU A 50 5.46 2.24 10.62
CA GLU A 50 5.08 1.00 11.31
C GLU A 50 4.33 0.11 10.31
N GLU A 51 4.86 -1.08 10.01
CA GLU A 51 4.16 -2.06 9.18
C GLU A 51 2.99 -2.66 9.97
N ILE A 52 1.77 -2.52 9.45
CA ILE A 52 0.53 -2.91 10.14
C ILE A 52 -0.12 -4.16 9.55
N ASP A 53 0.34 -4.64 8.39
CA ASP A 53 -0.26 -5.77 7.70
C ASP A 53 0.85 -6.70 7.21
N ARG A 54 0.95 -7.85 7.87
CA ARG A 54 1.75 -8.99 7.44
C ARG A 54 0.76 -10.14 7.24
N PRO A 55 0.63 -10.71 6.03
CA PRO A 55 -0.24 -11.86 5.79
C PRO A 55 0.13 -13.07 6.66
#